data_AF-A0AB38S7E2-F1
#
_entry.id   AF-A0AB38S7E2-F1
#
_cell.length_a   1.000
_cell.length_b   1.000
_cell.length_c   1.000
_cell.angle_alpha   90.00
_cell.angle_beta   90.00
_cell.angle_gamma   90.00
#
_symmetry.space_group_name_H-M   'P 1'
#
loop_
_entity.id
_entity.type
_entity.pdbx_description
1 polymer ?
#
loop_
_entity_poly.entity_id
_entity_poly.type
_entity_poly.pdbx_seq_one_letter_code
_entity_poly.pdbx_strand_id
1 'polypeptide(L)'
;MKKPTLYDALEQFEAIEANLAKLERLCGDVESLIPTGISFGSDPAYEDKCRAAAAILEHMPAIDGWQLKLEFFDLDEIAQIRFDLAEIMEPAAEASFENSLQEPSRQLREYRFRFNRKRRQLIRHALDDAIDQVDRLIRATRPAIEAMEPRDSIPKPHLPSCAPISRKSPR
;
A
#
# COMPACT_ATOMS: atom_id res chain seq x y z
N MET A 1 20.22 -19.31 5.64
CA MET A 1 19.45 -18.05 5.51
C MET A 1 18.04 -18.30 6.04
N LYS A 2 17.57 -17.50 7.00
CA LYS A 2 16.23 -17.63 7.59
C LYS A 2 15.21 -17.16 6.54
N LYS A 3 14.16 -17.95 6.24
CA LYS A 3 13.08 -17.48 5.37
C LYS A 3 12.38 -16.30 6.04
N PRO A 4 12.15 -15.17 5.34
CA PRO A 4 11.44 -14.05 5.92
C PRO A 4 10.05 -14.51 6.33
N THR A 5 9.66 -14.15 7.55
CA THR A 5 8.33 -14.41 8.10
C THR A 5 7.33 -13.39 7.56
N LEU A 6 6.05 -13.64 7.76
CA LEU A 6 4.99 -12.67 7.44
C LEU A 6 5.23 -11.32 8.13
N TYR A 7 5.68 -11.33 9.38
CA TYR A 7 5.99 -10.10 10.13
C TYR A 7 7.13 -9.32 9.48
N ASP A 8 8.21 -9.99 9.08
CA ASP A 8 9.33 -9.34 8.39
C ASP A 8 8.87 -8.70 7.07
N ALA A 9 7.96 -9.37 6.35
CA ALA A 9 7.38 -8.82 5.13
C ALA A 9 6.50 -7.60 5.42
N LEU A 10 5.64 -7.66 6.43
CA LEU A 10 4.76 -6.54 6.80
C LEU A 10 5.56 -5.29 7.22
N GLU A 11 6.61 -5.46 8.01
CA GLU A 11 7.50 -4.37 8.42
C GLU A 11 8.15 -3.68 7.21
N GLN A 12 8.60 -4.47 6.22
CA GLN A 12 9.13 -3.91 4.97
C GLN A 12 8.06 -3.11 4.21
N PHE A 13 6.83 -3.63 4.11
CA PHE A 13 5.74 -2.90 3.47
C PHE A 13 5.44 -1.57 4.19
N GLU A 14 5.46 -1.54 5.53
CA GLU A 14 5.24 -0.31 6.31
C GLU A 14 6.35 0.72 6.08
N ALA A 15 7.62 0.28 6.09
CA ALA A 15 8.76 1.15 5.80
C ALA A 15 8.67 1.76 4.39
N ILE A 16 8.33 0.95 3.39
CA ILE A 16 8.15 1.41 2.00
C ILE A 16 6.95 2.35 1.88
N GLU A 17 5.85 2.08 2.59
CA GLU A 17 4.66 2.94 2.60
C GLU A 17 4.96 4.32 3.20
N ALA A 18 5.74 4.38 4.27
CA ALA A 18 6.20 5.63 4.86
C ALA A 18 7.09 6.44 3.89
N ASN A 19 8.03 5.77 3.23
CA ASN A 19 8.90 6.37 2.21
C ASN A 19 8.09 6.88 1.01
N LEU A 20 7.14 6.09 0.52
CA LEU A 20 6.25 6.47 -0.58
C LEU A 20 5.42 7.70 -0.23
N ALA A 21 4.81 7.74 0.96
CA ALA A 21 4.05 8.90 1.41
C ALA A 21 4.92 10.17 1.54
N LYS A 22 6.20 10.00 1.92
CA LYS A 22 7.17 11.11 1.98
C LYS A 22 7.54 11.59 0.58
N LEU A 23 7.78 10.69 -0.38
CA LEU A 23 8.03 11.04 -1.78
C LEU A 23 6.84 11.79 -2.40
N GLU A 24 5.61 11.35 -2.15
CA GLU A 24 4.40 12.03 -2.64
C GLU A 24 4.30 13.47 -2.15
N ARG A 25 4.62 13.72 -0.87
CA ARG A 25 4.66 15.09 -0.33
C ARG A 25 5.77 15.91 -0.97
N LEU A 26 6.98 15.37 -1.05
CA LEU A 26 8.12 16.06 -1.65
C LEU A 26 7.87 16.41 -3.11
N CYS A 27 7.29 15.51 -3.90
CA CYS A 27 6.93 15.82 -5.29
C CYS A 27 5.89 16.95 -5.37
N GLY A 28 4.85 16.92 -4.53
CA GLY A 28 3.87 18.01 -4.49
C GLY A 28 4.50 19.35 -4.10
N ASP A 29 5.42 19.35 -3.13
CA ASP A 29 6.15 20.54 -2.73
C ASP A 29 7.08 21.05 -3.86
N VAL A 30 7.81 20.16 -4.53
CA VAL A 30 8.67 20.47 -5.69
C VAL A 30 7.85 21.10 -6.81
N GLU A 31 6.73 20.49 -7.18
CA GLU A 31 5.81 21.02 -8.21
C GLU A 31 5.28 22.41 -7.85
N SER A 32 4.98 22.65 -6.56
CA SER A 32 4.49 23.95 -6.10
C SER A 32 5.52 25.08 -6.16
N LEU A 33 6.81 24.73 -6.21
CA LEU A 33 7.93 25.69 -6.26
C LEU A 33 8.36 26.02 -7.68
N ILE A 34 7.89 25.25 -8.69
CA ILE A 34 8.16 25.56 -10.09
C ILE A 34 7.43 26.87 -10.44
N PRO A 35 8.14 27.95 -10.83
CA PRO A 35 7.50 29.20 -11.21
C PRO A 35 6.56 29.02 -12.39
N THR A 36 5.53 29.85 -12.53
CA THR A 36 4.75 29.93 -13.76
C THR A 36 5.45 30.85 -14.76
N GLY A 37 5.64 30.40 -16.00
CA GLY A 37 6.33 31.15 -17.06
C GLY A 37 7.85 31.02 -17.03
N ILE A 38 8.54 31.95 -17.68
CA ILE A 38 10.01 31.94 -17.82
C ILE A 38 10.62 32.74 -16.66
N SER A 39 11.36 32.07 -15.79
CA SER A 39 12.03 32.68 -14.63
C SER A 39 13.33 31.95 -14.35
N PHE A 40 14.46 32.62 -14.58
CA PHE A 40 15.79 32.10 -14.27
C PHE A 40 16.18 32.37 -12.80
N GLY A 41 17.03 31.50 -12.28
CA GLY A 41 17.56 31.52 -10.92
C GLY A 41 17.36 30.18 -10.20
N SER A 42 18.11 30.00 -9.12
CA SER A 42 17.97 28.84 -8.24
C SER A 42 17.09 29.14 -7.03
N ASP A 43 16.41 28.11 -6.55
CA ASP A 43 15.74 28.10 -5.26
C ASP A 43 16.35 26.97 -4.41
N PRO A 44 17.13 27.29 -3.36
CA PRO A 44 17.70 26.28 -2.47
C PRO A 44 16.64 25.34 -1.89
N ALA A 45 15.43 25.84 -1.63
CA ALA A 45 14.34 25.04 -1.11
C ALA A 45 13.77 24.06 -2.15
N TYR A 46 13.85 24.37 -3.45
CA TYR A 46 13.53 23.44 -4.53
C TYR A 46 14.59 22.34 -4.59
N GLU A 47 15.86 22.73 -4.70
CA GLU A 47 16.98 21.80 -4.84
C GLU A 47 17.08 20.82 -3.66
N ASP A 48 16.91 21.31 -2.42
CA ASP A 48 16.94 20.47 -1.23
C ASP A 48 15.86 19.40 -1.25
N LYS A 49 14.67 19.72 -1.77
CA LYS A 49 13.58 18.75 -1.91
C LYS A 49 13.85 17.74 -3.01
N CYS A 50 14.41 18.15 -4.14
CA CYS A 50 14.85 17.23 -5.20
C CYS A 50 15.92 16.26 -4.67
N ARG A 51 16.92 16.76 -3.93
CA ARG A 51 17.95 15.93 -3.28
C ARG A 51 17.34 14.97 -2.25
N ALA A 52 16.41 15.45 -1.43
CA ALA A 52 15.73 14.62 -0.44
C ALA A 52 14.88 13.52 -1.11
N ALA A 53 14.22 13.82 -2.22
CA ALA A 53 13.46 12.84 -3.00
C ALA A 53 14.39 11.77 -3.60
N ALA A 54 15.53 12.18 -4.18
CA ALA A 54 16.52 11.25 -4.72
C ALA A 54 17.06 10.30 -3.64
N ALA A 55 17.38 10.81 -2.44
CA ALA A 55 17.86 9.97 -1.33
C ALA A 55 16.84 8.92 -0.88
N ILE A 56 15.54 9.24 -0.88
CA ILE A 56 14.50 8.26 -0.54
C ILE A 56 14.33 7.24 -1.68
N LEU A 57 14.46 7.68 -2.94
CA LEU A 57 14.31 6.83 -4.13
C LEU A 57 15.32 5.67 -4.14
N GLU A 58 16.54 5.87 -3.63
CA GLU A 58 17.56 4.83 -3.50
C GLU A 58 17.12 3.63 -2.65
N HIS A 59 16.18 3.84 -1.74
CA HIS A 59 15.65 2.80 -0.86
C HIS A 59 14.35 2.17 -1.37
N MET A 60 13.86 2.59 -2.54
CA MET A 60 12.62 2.08 -3.11
C MET A 60 12.87 0.78 -3.90
N PRO A 61 12.25 -0.35 -3.51
CA PRO A 61 12.45 -1.60 -4.22
C PRO A 61 11.68 -1.64 -5.54
N ALA A 62 12.16 -2.45 -6.48
CA ALA A 62 11.42 -2.78 -7.68
C ALA A 62 10.17 -3.61 -7.34
N ILE A 63 9.04 -3.30 -7.98
CA ILE A 63 7.81 -4.07 -7.87
C ILE A 63 7.56 -4.79 -9.20
N ASP A 64 7.57 -6.12 -9.19
CA ASP A 64 7.42 -6.94 -10.41
C ASP A 64 8.43 -6.55 -11.52
N GLY A 65 9.68 -6.25 -11.13
CA GLY A 65 10.71 -5.80 -12.05
C GLY A 65 10.55 -4.35 -12.53
N TRP A 66 9.52 -3.63 -12.07
CA TRP A 66 9.33 -2.21 -12.36
C TRP A 66 9.99 -1.36 -11.27
N GLN A 67 10.94 -0.52 -11.66
CA GLN A 67 11.65 0.39 -10.77
C GLN A 67 11.07 1.81 -10.90
N LEU A 68 10.79 2.46 -9.77
CA LEU A 68 10.43 3.87 -9.73
C LEU A 68 11.63 4.73 -10.14
N LYS A 69 11.43 5.67 -11.07
CA LYS A 69 12.47 6.57 -11.57
C LYS A 69 11.97 8.00 -11.62
N LEU A 70 12.26 8.78 -10.58
CA LEU A 70 11.89 10.19 -10.56
C LEU A 70 13.04 11.01 -11.14
N GLU A 71 12.73 11.81 -12.15
CA GLU A 71 13.64 12.78 -12.75
C GLU A 71 13.03 14.17 -12.56
N PHE A 72 13.83 15.08 -12.01
CA PHE A 72 13.46 16.47 -11.81
C PHE A 72 14.40 17.34 -12.63
N PHE A 73 13.84 18.27 -13.39
CA PHE A 73 14.61 19.28 -14.12
C PHE A 73 15.13 20.33 -13.14
N ASP A 74 16.26 20.94 -13.45
CA ASP A 74 16.67 22.15 -12.72
C ASP A 74 15.76 23.34 -13.07
N LEU A 75 15.63 24.32 -12.18
CA LEU A 75 14.76 25.48 -12.44
C LEU A 75 15.25 26.30 -13.64
N ASP A 76 16.56 26.47 -13.79
CA ASP A 76 17.15 27.13 -14.96
C ASP A 76 16.93 26.33 -16.24
N GLU A 77 16.94 24.99 -16.16
CA GLU A 77 16.63 24.11 -17.28
C GLU A 77 15.16 24.25 -17.70
N ILE A 78 14.22 24.31 -16.74
CA ILE A 78 12.81 24.58 -17.00
C ILE A 78 12.63 25.94 -17.66
N ALA A 79 13.30 26.98 -17.15
CA ALA A 79 13.22 28.33 -17.70
C ALA A 79 13.77 28.39 -19.13
N GLN A 80 14.91 27.74 -19.39
CA GLN A 80 15.52 27.67 -20.71
C GLN A 80 14.60 26.96 -21.71
N ILE A 81 14.07 25.80 -21.36
CA ILE A 81 13.18 25.04 -22.26
C ILE A 81 11.92 25.86 -22.58
N ARG A 82 11.32 26.52 -21.58
CA ARG A 82 10.16 27.40 -21.81
C ARG A 82 10.50 28.58 -22.72
N PHE A 83 11.68 29.18 -22.55
CA PHE A 83 12.13 30.26 -23.41
C PHE A 83 12.30 29.80 -24.86
N ASP A 84 12.98 28.67 -25.07
CA ASP A 84 13.19 28.09 -26.39
C ASP A 84 11.85 27.73 -27.07
N LEU A 85 10.90 27.15 -26.32
CA LEU A 85 9.56 26.82 -26.82
C LEU A 85 8.73 28.06 -27.15
N ALA A 86 8.85 29.13 -26.36
CA ALA A 86 8.20 30.41 -26.64
C ALA A 86 8.74 31.05 -27.92
N GLU A 87 10.03 30.88 -28.23
CA GLU A 87 10.64 31.34 -29.47
C GLU A 87 10.11 30.57 -30.70
N ILE A 88 9.95 29.25 -30.57
CA ILE A 88 9.43 28.38 -31.65
C ILE A 88 7.93 28.62 -31.89
N MET A 89 7.20 29.14 -30.90
CA MET A 89 5.76 29.41 -30.94
C MET A 89 4.93 28.18 -31.33
N GLU A 90 5.27 27.00 -30.79
CA GLU A 90 4.53 25.75 -31.00
C GLU A 90 3.76 25.34 -29.73
N PRO A 91 2.44 25.62 -29.64
CA PRO A 91 1.67 25.39 -28.41
C PRO A 91 1.58 23.91 -28.00
N ALA A 92 1.69 22.98 -28.96
CA ALA A 92 1.68 21.55 -28.67
C ALA A 92 2.96 21.11 -27.95
N ALA A 93 4.11 21.68 -28.32
CA ALA A 93 5.38 21.39 -27.68
C ALA A 93 5.43 21.99 -26.26
N GLU A 94 4.94 23.21 -26.08
CA GLU A 94 4.76 23.84 -24.76
C GLU A 94 3.87 22.99 -23.84
N ALA A 95 2.70 22.59 -24.32
CA ALA A 95 1.81 21.73 -23.53
C ALA A 95 2.43 20.37 -23.22
N SER A 96 3.19 19.78 -24.15
CA SER A 96 3.89 18.51 -23.92
C SER A 96 4.95 18.64 -22.82
N PHE A 97 5.69 19.75 -22.80
CA PHE A 97 6.69 20.02 -21.77
C PHE A 97 6.04 20.28 -20.40
N GLU A 98 5.00 21.10 -20.32
CA GLU A 98 4.30 21.33 -19.03
C GLU A 98 3.71 20.02 -18.47
N ASN A 99 3.22 19.13 -19.33
CA ASN A 99 2.79 17.80 -18.91
C ASN A 99 3.95 16.93 -18.44
N SER A 100 5.16 17.08 -19.00
CA SER A 100 6.32 16.28 -18.58
C SER A 100 6.79 16.64 -17.17
N LEU A 101 6.61 17.89 -16.74
CA LEU A 101 6.88 18.31 -15.36
C LEU A 101 6.03 17.56 -14.31
N GLN A 102 4.89 17.00 -14.73
CA GLN A 102 3.97 16.22 -13.89
C GLN A 102 4.26 14.71 -13.92
N GLU A 103 5.23 14.26 -14.72
CA GLU A 103 5.59 12.84 -14.82
C GLU A 103 6.07 12.24 -13.48
N PRO A 104 6.85 12.93 -12.62
CA PRO A 104 7.20 12.39 -11.30
C PRO A 104 5.98 11.99 -10.46
N SER A 105 4.97 12.86 -10.38
CA SER A 105 3.72 12.56 -9.67
C SER A 105 2.89 11.47 -10.35
N ARG A 106 2.94 11.37 -11.68
CA ARG A 106 2.31 10.26 -12.41
C ARG A 106 2.98 8.92 -12.10
N GLN A 107 4.31 8.88 -12.08
CA GLN A 107 5.07 7.69 -11.73
C GLN A 107 4.82 7.25 -10.29
N LEU A 108 4.71 8.19 -9.33
CA LEU A 108 4.35 7.88 -7.96
C LEU A 108 2.96 7.26 -7.84
N ARG A 109 1.97 7.77 -8.58
CA ARG A 109 0.62 7.20 -8.63
C ARG A 109 0.63 5.76 -9.15
N GLU A 110 1.39 5.49 -10.20
CA GLU A 110 1.57 4.14 -10.75
C GLU A 110 2.26 3.21 -9.75
N TYR A 111 3.33 3.67 -9.10
CA TYR A 111 4.00 2.88 -8.08
C TYR A 111 3.08 2.59 -6.89
N ARG A 112 2.30 3.57 -6.42
CA ARG A 112 1.30 3.38 -5.36
C ARG A 112 0.25 2.34 -5.73
N PHE A 113 -0.22 2.37 -6.98
CA PHE A 113 -1.15 1.36 -7.47
C PHE A 113 -0.53 -0.05 -7.41
N ARG A 114 0.69 -0.21 -7.93
CA ARG A 114 1.44 -1.50 -7.92
C ARG A 114 1.72 -1.98 -6.50
N PHE A 115 2.16 -1.09 -5.63
CA PHE A 115 2.42 -1.35 -4.21
C PHE A 115 1.17 -1.88 -3.51
N ASN A 116 0.04 -1.19 -3.65
CA ASN A 116 -1.23 -1.61 -3.05
C ASN A 116 -1.71 -2.96 -3.60
N ARG A 117 -1.51 -3.22 -4.89
CA ARG A 117 -1.81 -4.52 -5.49
C ARG A 117 -0.95 -5.62 -4.86
N LYS A 118 0.36 -5.39 -4.68
CA LYS A 118 1.27 -6.35 -4.06
C LYS A 118 0.97 -6.62 -2.60
N ARG A 119 0.68 -5.56 -1.83
CA ARG A 119 0.29 -5.71 -0.43
C ARG A 119 -0.95 -6.59 -0.30
N ARG A 120 -1.98 -6.38 -1.13
CA ARG A 120 -3.18 -7.23 -1.15
C ARG A 120 -2.87 -8.68 -1.54
N GLN A 121 -1.94 -8.91 -2.47
CA GLN A 121 -1.52 -10.27 -2.83
C GLN A 121 -0.83 -10.99 -1.66
N LEU A 122 0.09 -10.31 -0.95
CA LEU A 122 0.75 -10.85 0.23
C LEU A 122 -0.26 -11.23 1.32
N ILE A 123 -1.19 -10.33 1.64
CA ILE A 123 -2.21 -10.55 2.67
C ILE A 123 -3.08 -11.76 2.31
N ARG A 124 -3.49 -11.87 1.04
CA ARG A 124 -4.30 -13.01 0.57
C ARG A 124 -3.54 -14.33 0.75
N HIS A 125 -2.29 -14.40 0.28
CA HIS A 125 -1.47 -15.61 0.43
C HIS A 125 -1.29 -16.01 1.90
N ALA A 126 -1.04 -15.02 2.76
CA ALA A 126 -0.89 -15.26 4.20
C ALA A 126 -2.17 -15.80 4.84
N LEU A 127 -3.34 -15.31 4.40
CA LEU A 127 -4.63 -15.80 4.86
C LEU A 127 -4.88 -17.25 4.39
N ASP A 128 -4.62 -17.54 3.12
CA ASP A 128 -4.78 -18.88 2.55
C ASP A 128 -3.87 -19.89 3.29
N ASP A 129 -2.60 -19.53 3.52
CA ASP A 129 -1.66 -20.36 4.29
C ASP A 129 -2.16 -20.64 5.72
N ALA A 130 -2.74 -19.64 6.37
CA ALA A 130 -3.28 -19.77 7.72
C ALA A 130 -4.51 -20.70 7.77
N ILE A 131 -5.42 -20.58 6.79
CA ILE A 131 -6.58 -21.47 6.65
C ILE A 131 -6.10 -22.91 6.43
N ASP A 132 -5.18 -23.13 5.49
CA ASP A 132 -4.62 -24.45 5.20
C ASP A 132 -3.91 -25.05 6.42
N GLN A 133 -3.28 -24.22 7.25
CA GLN A 133 -2.66 -24.67 8.49
C GLN A 133 -3.70 -25.10 9.52
N VAL A 134 -4.78 -24.34 9.68
CA VAL A 134 -5.89 -24.71 10.58
C VAL A 134 -6.55 -26.01 10.12
N ASP A 135 -6.85 -26.14 8.83
CA ASP A 135 -7.45 -27.36 8.27
C ASP A 135 -6.56 -28.60 8.48
N ARG A 136 -5.24 -28.44 8.31
CA ARG A 136 -4.28 -29.50 8.61
C ARG A 136 -4.30 -29.89 10.09
N LEU A 137 -4.35 -28.91 11.00
CA LEU A 137 -4.42 -29.17 12.45
C LEU A 137 -5.72 -29.86 12.85
N ILE A 138 -6.86 -29.47 12.28
CA ILE A 138 -8.16 -30.13 12.50
C ILE A 138 -8.10 -31.59 12.02
N ARG A 139 -7.56 -31.84 10.82
CA ARG A 139 -7.43 -33.21 10.28
C ARG A 139 -6.45 -34.06 11.09
N ALA A 140 -5.37 -33.46 11.60
CA ALA A 140 -4.39 -34.16 12.43
C ALA A 140 -4.92 -34.50 13.83
N THR A 141 -5.78 -33.64 14.40
CA THR A 141 -6.37 -33.86 15.73
C THR A 141 -7.58 -34.78 15.71
N ARG A 142 -8.31 -34.84 14.58
CA ARG A 142 -9.51 -35.68 14.44
C ARG A 142 -9.34 -37.15 14.84
N PRO A 143 -8.28 -37.88 14.42
CA PRO A 143 -8.08 -39.28 14.83
C PRO A 143 -7.87 -39.42 16.34
N ALA A 144 -7.17 -38.46 16.97
CA ALA A 144 -6.96 -38.47 18.40
C ALA A 144 -8.28 -38.27 19.15
N ILE A 145 -9.19 -37.42 18.63
CA ILE A 145 -10.53 -37.23 19.19
C ILE A 145 -11.40 -38.48 18.99
N GLU A 146 -11.36 -39.10 17.81
CA GLU A 146 -12.14 -40.32 17.51
C GLU A 146 -11.64 -41.54 18.30
N ALA A 147 -10.36 -41.59 18.68
CA ALA A 147 -9.78 -42.61 19.55
C ALA A 147 -10.06 -42.39 21.05
N MET A 148 -10.61 -41.23 21.44
CA MET A 148 -11.05 -41.00 22.81
C MET A 148 -12.42 -41.63 23.03
N GLU A 149 -12.53 -42.50 24.04
CA GLU A 149 -13.82 -42.98 24.54
C GLU A 149 -14.72 -41.78 24.87
N PRO A 150 -16.00 -41.76 24.42
CA PRO A 150 -16.91 -40.69 24.75
C PRO A 150 -17.03 -40.58 26.28
N ARG A 151 -16.60 -39.45 26.84
CA ARG A 151 -16.84 -39.17 28.27
C ARG A 151 -18.32 -39.23 28.55
N ASP A 152 -18.68 -39.81 29.70
CA ASP A 152 -20.06 -39.93 30.18
C ASP A 152 -20.86 -38.68 29.81
N SER A 153 -21.90 -38.89 29.02
CA SER A 153 -22.81 -37.84 28.57
C SER A 153 -23.27 -37.02 29.78
N ILE A 154 -23.19 -35.69 29.68
CA ILE A 154 -23.72 -34.78 30.70
C ILE A 154 -25.16 -35.24 30.99
N PRO A 155 -25.50 -35.54 32.26
CA PRO A 155 -26.84 -36.00 32.61
C PRO A 155 -27.84 -35.01 32.02
N LYS A 156 -28.78 -35.50 31.22
CA LYS A 156 -29.87 -34.65 30.70
C LYS A 156 -30.44 -33.87 31.88
N PRO A 157 -30.52 -32.53 31.81
CA PRO A 157 -31.17 -31.79 32.87
C PRO A 157 -32.56 -32.39 33.04
N HIS A 158 -32.87 -32.81 34.26
CA HIS A 158 -34.20 -33.20 34.67
C HIS A 158 -35.02 -31.92 34.62
N LEU A 159 -35.51 -31.57 33.42
CA LEU A 159 -36.59 -30.61 33.31
C LEU A 159 -37.74 -31.23 34.10
N PRO A 160 -38.19 -30.62 35.21
CA PRO A 160 -39.33 -31.14 35.94
C PRO A 160 -40.47 -31.26 34.94
N SER A 161 -41.07 -32.45 34.87
CA SER A 161 -42.30 -32.67 34.11
C SER A 161 -43.26 -31.57 34.50
N CYS A 162 -43.52 -30.66 33.56
CA CYS A 162 -44.47 -29.59 33.77
C CYS A 162 -45.82 -30.29 33.87
N ALA A 163 -46.27 -30.57 35.10
CA ALA A 163 -47.60 -31.08 35.35
C ALA A 163 -48.59 -30.11 34.68
N PRO A 164 -49.62 -30.61 33.97
CA PRO A 164 -50.56 -29.74 33.30
C PRO A 164 -51.17 -28.80 34.35
N ILE A 165 -50.94 -27.51 34.19
CA ILE A 165 -51.55 -26.48 35.01
C ILE A 165 -53.05 -26.62 34.83
N SER A 166 -53.72 -27.19 35.84
CA SER A 166 -55.18 -27.24 35.91
C SER A 166 -55.68 -25.80 35.96
N ARG A 167 -56.09 -25.27 34.81
CA ARG A 167 -56.78 -23.99 34.74
C ARG A 167 -58.14 -24.17 35.43
N LYS A 168 -58.25 -23.74 36.69
CA LYS A 168 -59.55 -23.44 37.27
C LYS A 168 -60.08 -22.18 36.58
N SER A 169 -61.14 -22.33 35.78
CA SER A 169 -61.88 -21.20 35.23
C SER A 169 -62.52 -20.39 36.37
N PRO A 170 -62.36 -19.05 36.40
CA PRO A 170 -63.18 -18.21 37.25
C PRO A 170 -64.59 -18.08 36.64
N ARG A 171 -65.60 -18.08 37.52
CA ARG A 171 -66.99 -17.74 37.21
C ARG A 171 -67.15 -16.25 36.95
#